data_AF-A0A834G9S3-F1
#
_entry.id   AF-A0A834G9S3-F1
#
_cell.length_a   1.000
_cell.length_b   1.000
_cell.length_c   1.000
_cell.angle_alpha   90.00
_cell.angle_beta   90.00
_cell.angle_gamma   90.00
#
_symmetry.space_group_name_H-M   'P 1'
#
loop_
_entity.id
_entity.type
_entity.pdbx_description
1 polymer ?
#
loop_
_entity_poly.entity_id
_entity_poly.type
_entity_poly.pdbx_seq_one_letter_code
_entity_poly.pdbx_strand_id
1 'polypeptide(L)'
;MPDTLRPLGNFPPSLWGDQFSSFTLDTQLYMMQLLEKYNKEVEMLKEEVKDMLVLDHDDVGGGGKSGAEKLVLIDALERLGVSYLFEKEIEELLENMFRKFEEYSHVFHDNLFMVSLHFRVFRQHGYDLSTGKCPFN
;
A
#
# COMPACT_ATOMS: atom_id res chain seq x y z
N MET A 1 -20.26 0.00 57.54
CA MET A 1 -19.79 -0.06 56.15
C MET A 1 -18.30 0.25 56.19
N PRO A 2 -17.39 -0.58 55.66
CA PRO A 2 -15.98 -0.22 55.63
C PRO A 2 -15.75 0.86 54.57
N ASP A 3 -15.05 1.93 54.94
CA ASP A 3 -14.62 2.98 54.02
C ASP A 3 -13.61 2.41 53.02
N THR A 4 -14.05 2.16 51.80
CA THR A 4 -13.16 1.80 50.69
C THR A 4 -12.55 3.09 50.13
N LEU A 5 -11.41 3.51 50.66
CA LEU A 5 -10.61 4.59 50.07
C LEU A 5 -10.05 4.13 48.71
N ARG A 6 -10.58 4.70 47.62
CA ARG A 6 -10.05 4.48 46.27
C ARG A 6 -8.64 5.11 46.19
N PRO A 7 -7.60 4.37 45.77
CA PRO A 7 -6.27 4.94 45.55
C PRO A 7 -6.30 6.04 44.47
N LEU A 8 -5.56 7.14 44.71
CA LEU A 8 -5.39 8.21 43.72
C LEU A 8 -4.53 7.73 42.55
N GLY A 9 -5.04 7.88 41.32
CA GLY A 9 -4.28 7.61 40.11
C GLY A 9 -3.35 8.76 39.78
N ASN A 10 -2.04 8.53 39.77
CA ASN A 10 -1.02 9.52 39.43
C ASN A 10 -0.67 9.49 37.94
N PHE A 11 -1.69 9.62 37.08
CA PHE A 11 -1.50 9.59 35.63
C PHE A 11 -1.10 10.98 35.10
N PRO A 12 -0.20 11.05 34.10
CA PRO A 12 0.12 12.32 33.46
C PRO A 12 -1.12 12.86 32.72
N PRO A 13 -1.28 14.20 32.66
CA PRO A 13 -2.38 14.82 31.93
C PRO A 13 -2.27 14.54 30.42
N SER A 14 -3.40 14.74 29.71
CA SER A 14 -3.43 14.66 28.26
C SER A 14 -2.44 15.65 27.63
N LEU A 15 -1.64 15.18 26.67
CA LEU A 15 -0.75 16.03 25.87
C LEU A 15 -1.51 17.03 25.00
N TRP A 16 -2.77 16.74 24.67
CA TRP A 16 -3.53 17.46 23.66
C TRP A 16 -4.68 18.30 24.23
N GLY A 17 -5.05 18.10 25.50
CA GLY A 17 -6.17 18.81 26.13
C GLY A 17 -7.44 18.75 25.27
N ASP A 18 -7.98 19.93 24.96
CA ASP A 18 -9.14 20.18 24.12
C ASP A 18 -8.78 20.77 22.74
N GLN A 19 -7.50 20.71 22.35
CA GLN A 19 -6.98 21.32 21.12
C GLN A 19 -7.71 20.84 19.85
N PHE A 20 -8.20 19.60 19.86
CA PHE A 20 -8.96 19.00 18.76
C PHE A 20 -10.47 19.00 19.01
N SER A 21 -10.95 19.63 20.09
CA SER A 21 -12.36 19.59 20.49
C SER A 21 -13.23 20.60 19.74
N SER A 22 -12.64 21.60 19.08
CA SER A 22 -13.42 22.54 18.26
C SER A 22 -12.68 22.93 17.00
N PHE A 23 -13.44 23.14 15.93
CA PHE A 23 -12.97 23.62 14.64
C PHE A 23 -13.79 24.87 14.28
N THR A 24 -13.13 25.98 13.91
CA THR A 24 -13.82 27.26 13.70
C THR A 24 -14.35 27.39 12.26
N LEU A 25 -15.42 28.18 12.09
CA LEU A 25 -16.12 28.34 10.81
C LEU A 25 -15.25 29.00 9.72
N ASP A 26 -14.39 29.97 10.09
CA ASP A 26 -13.47 30.62 9.16
C ASP A 26 -12.40 29.65 8.66
N THR A 27 -11.90 28.78 9.55
CA THR A 27 -11.01 27.68 9.16
C THR A 27 -11.76 26.66 8.29
N GLN A 28 -13.06 26.44 8.51
CA GLN A 28 -13.89 25.54 7.72
C GLN A 28 -14.10 26.01 6.28
N LEU A 29 -14.41 27.29 6.06
CA LEU A 29 -14.61 27.82 4.72
C LEU A 29 -13.30 27.80 3.90
N TYR A 30 -12.19 28.20 4.51
CA TYR A 30 -10.86 28.12 3.89
C TYR A 30 -10.46 26.68 3.57
N MET A 31 -10.67 25.73 4.52
CA MET A 31 -10.38 24.32 4.27
C MET A 31 -11.27 23.72 3.20
N MET A 32 -12.53 24.15 3.07
CA MET A 32 -13.44 23.63 2.03
C MET A 32 -12.97 24.00 0.62
N GLN A 33 -12.56 25.26 0.40
CA GLN A 33 -11.99 25.68 -0.89
C GLN A 33 -10.67 24.98 -1.20
N LEU A 34 -9.83 24.80 -0.18
CA LEU A 34 -8.56 24.10 -0.31
C LEU A 34 -8.78 22.61 -0.62
N LEU A 35 -9.75 21.98 0.04
CA LEU A 35 -10.14 20.59 -0.19
C LEU A 35 -10.70 20.37 -1.59
N GLU A 36 -11.53 21.29 -2.11
CA GLU A 36 -12.01 21.24 -3.49
C GLU A 36 -10.86 21.29 -4.51
N LYS A 37 -9.86 22.13 -4.25
CA LYS A 37 -8.65 22.21 -5.10
C LYS A 37 -7.87 20.89 -5.04
N TYR A 38 -7.58 20.38 -3.84
CA TYR A 38 -6.83 19.13 -3.69
C TYR A 38 -7.58 17.92 -4.24
N ASN A 39 -8.90 17.84 -4.06
CA ASN A 39 -9.69 16.75 -4.62
C ASN A 39 -9.58 16.71 -6.14
N LYS A 40 -9.60 17.85 -6.83
CA LYS A 40 -9.40 17.88 -8.29
C LYS A 40 -8.04 17.33 -8.70
N GLU A 41 -6.99 17.68 -7.95
CA GLU A 41 -5.63 17.19 -8.20
C GLU A 41 -5.49 15.70 -7.90
N VAL A 42 -6.09 15.24 -6.80
CA VAL A 42 -6.15 13.82 -6.41
C VAL A 42 -6.86 12.99 -7.47
N GLU A 43 -8.00 13.43 -7.99
CA GLU A 43 -8.71 12.69 -9.05
C GLU A 43 -7.88 12.60 -10.34
N MET A 44 -7.16 13.66 -10.73
CA MET A 44 -6.27 13.60 -11.89
C MET A 44 -5.11 12.62 -11.69
N LEU A 45 -4.42 12.72 -10.54
CA LEU A 45 -3.30 11.83 -10.20
C LEU A 45 -3.76 10.39 -10.04
N LYS A 46 -4.96 10.17 -9.52
CA LYS A 46 -5.54 8.84 -9.38
C LYS A 46 -5.73 8.17 -10.74
N GLU A 47 -6.28 8.88 -11.72
CA GLU A 47 -6.40 8.33 -13.08
C GLU A 47 -5.02 8.09 -13.72
N GLU A 48 -4.04 8.97 -13.52
CA GLU A 48 -2.67 8.76 -14.01
C GLU A 48 -2.03 7.50 -13.41
N VAL A 49 -2.16 7.29 -12.10
CA VAL A 49 -1.65 6.08 -11.43
C VAL A 49 -2.38 4.83 -11.90
N LYS A 50 -3.69 4.92 -12.11
CA LYS A 50 -4.49 3.84 -12.66
C LYS A 50 -4.01 3.44 -14.06
N ASP A 51 -3.74 4.41 -14.92
CA ASP A 51 -3.17 4.16 -16.25
C ASP A 51 -1.79 3.50 -16.13
N MET A 52 -0.92 3.92 -15.20
CA MET A 52 0.38 3.27 -14.98
C MET A 52 0.25 1.79 -14.55
N LEU A 53 -0.83 1.42 -13.85
CA LEU A 53 -1.11 0.03 -13.46
C LEU A 53 -1.68 -0.78 -14.64
N VAL A 54 -2.61 -0.20 -15.39
CA VAL A 54 -3.40 -0.88 -16.43
C VAL A 54 -2.67 -0.95 -17.77
N LEU A 55 -1.85 0.04 -18.13
CA LEU A 55 -1.16 0.06 -19.42
C LEU A 55 -0.23 -1.15 -19.56
N ASP A 56 -0.49 -1.94 -20.59
CA ASP A 56 0.35 -3.06 -20.99
C ASP A 56 1.42 -2.53 -21.96
N HIS A 57 2.65 -2.40 -21.48
CA HIS A 57 3.80 -2.39 -22.37
C HIS A 57 4.11 -3.85 -22.68
N ASP A 58 3.80 -4.30 -23.91
CA ASP A 58 4.05 -5.54 -24.68
C ASP A 58 5.02 -6.67 -24.18
N ASP A 59 5.32 -6.74 -22.89
CA ASP A 59 6.19 -7.70 -22.21
C ASP A 59 5.40 -8.29 -21.03
N VAL A 60 4.32 -8.99 -21.37
CA VAL A 60 3.26 -9.47 -20.46
C VAL A 60 3.69 -10.69 -19.62
N GLY A 61 5.00 -10.88 -19.43
CA GLY A 61 5.58 -11.76 -18.43
C GLY A 61 6.18 -10.91 -17.31
N GLY A 62 5.81 -11.17 -16.06
CA GLY A 62 6.28 -10.39 -14.90
C GLY A 62 7.81 -10.36 -14.70
N GLY A 63 8.59 -11.05 -15.55
CA GLY A 63 10.05 -11.02 -15.57
C GLY A 63 10.66 -9.93 -16.45
N GLY A 64 9.83 -9.24 -17.24
CA GLY A 64 10.23 -8.09 -18.04
C GLY A 64 10.44 -6.82 -17.20
N LYS A 65 11.08 -5.81 -17.80
CA LYS A 65 11.28 -4.50 -17.15
C LYS A 65 9.96 -3.87 -16.72
N SER A 66 8.90 -4.04 -17.52
CA SER A 66 7.56 -3.54 -17.22
C SER A 66 6.92 -4.22 -16.01
N GLY A 67 7.04 -5.55 -15.87
CA GLY A 67 6.52 -6.29 -14.71
C GLY A 67 7.21 -5.89 -13.41
N ALA A 68 8.53 -5.69 -13.47
CA ALA A 68 9.32 -5.21 -12.35
C ALA A 68 8.89 -3.80 -11.89
N GLU A 69 8.70 -2.88 -12.83
CA GLU A 69 8.25 -1.51 -12.56
C GLU A 69 6.85 -1.49 -11.93
N LYS A 70 5.93 -2.35 -12.40
CA LYS A 70 4.58 -2.50 -11.82
C LYS A 70 4.61 -2.98 -10.37
N LEU A 71 5.46 -3.95 -10.02
CA LEU A 71 5.60 -4.39 -8.61
C LEU A 71 6.23 -3.32 -7.72
N VAL A 72 7.18 -2.54 -8.24
CA VAL A 72 7.75 -1.39 -7.51
C VAL A 72 6.68 -0.32 -7.28
N LEU A 73 5.81 -0.07 -8.27
CA LEU A 73 4.69 0.84 -8.12
C LEU A 73 3.71 0.36 -7.03
N ILE A 74 3.37 -0.93 -7.01
CA ILE A 74 2.52 -1.51 -5.94
C ILE A 74 3.16 -1.28 -4.55
N ASP A 75 4.45 -1.62 -4.38
CA ASP A 75 5.14 -1.41 -3.09
C ASP A 75 5.16 0.08 -2.69
N ALA A 76 5.33 0.99 -3.65
CA ALA A 76 5.27 2.42 -3.37
C ALA A 76 3.87 2.85 -2.91
N LEU A 77 2.81 2.42 -3.59
CA LEU A 77 1.42 2.76 -3.23
C LEU A 77 1.04 2.24 -1.84
N GLU A 78 1.46 1.03 -1.50
CA GLU A 78 1.25 0.44 -0.17
C GLU A 78 1.98 1.21 0.92
N ARG A 79 3.24 1.58 0.68
CA ARG A 79 4.06 2.35 1.64
C ARG A 79 3.58 3.79 1.82
N LEU A 80 2.98 4.37 0.79
CA LEU A 80 2.33 5.68 0.83
C LEU A 80 0.96 5.64 1.53
N GLY A 81 0.40 4.45 1.76
CA GLY A 81 -0.91 4.29 2.39
C GLY A 81 -2.09 4.67 1.49
N VAL A 82 -1.88 4.65 0.16
CA VAL A 82 -2.89 5.03 -0.85
C VAL A 82 -3.32 3.86 -1.74
N SER A 83 -2.80 2.65 -1.50
CA SER A 83 -3.14 1.44 -2.26
C SER A 83 -4.63 1.10 -2.23
N TYR A 84 -5.36 1.51 -1.17
CA TYR A 84 -6.81 1.31 -1.05
C TYR A 84 -7.62 1.98 -2.18
N LEU A 85 -7.04 2.94 -2.90
CA LEU A 85 -7.67 3.59 -4.05
C LEU A 85 -7.64 2.72 -5.33
N PHE A 86 -6.83 1.66 -5.35
CA PHE A 86 -6.50 0.84 -6.51
C PHE A 86 -6.60 -0.67 -6.23
N GLU A 87 -7.36 -1.08 -5.21
CA GLU A 87 -7.41 -2.48 -4.75
C GLU A 87 -7.71 -3.45 -5.89
N LYS A 88 -8.68 -3.10 -6.74
CA LYS A 88 -9.09 -3.91 -7.88
C LYS A 88 -7.97 -4.04 -8.91
N GLU A 89 -7.36 -2.92 -9.31
CA GLU A 89 -6.28 -2.91 -10.31
C GLU A 89 -5.05 -3.68 -9.82
N ILE A 90 -4.73 -3.57 -8.53
CA ILE A 90 -3.64 -4.31 -7.89
C ILE A 90 -3.94 -5.81 -7.87
N GLU A 91 -5.16 -6.22 -7.49
CA GLU A 91 -5.57 -7.62 -7.44
C GLU A 91 -5.51 -8.28 -8.83
N GLU A 92 -6.12 -7.66 -9.85
CA GLU A 92 -6.12 -8.17 -11.23
C GLU A 92 -4.70 -8.31 -11.79
N LEU A 93 -3.84 -7.33 -11.51
CA LEU A 93 -2.44 -7.33 -11.94
C LEU A 93 -1.64 -8.43 -11.25
N LEU A 94 -1.77 -8.58 -9.93
CA LEU A 94 -1.12 -9.64 -9.17
C LEU A 94 -1.60 -11.02 -9.61
N GLU A 95 -2.90 -11.21 -9.85
CA GLU A 95 -3.44 -12.48 -10.34
C GLU A 95 -2.83 -12.87 -11.69
N ASN A 96 -2.76 -11.93 -12.63
CA ASN A 96 -2.15 -12.16 -13.94
C ASN A 96 -0.66 -12.47 -13.83
N MET A 97 0.07 -11.74 -12.98
CA MET A 97 1.50 -11.98 -12.73
C MET A 97 1.73 -13.32 -12.03
N PHE A 98 0.88 -13.73 -11.09
CA PHE A 98 1.02 -15.00 -10.38
C PHE A 98 0.78 -16.19 -11.31
N ARG A 99 -0.26 -16.12 -12.17
CA ARG A 99 -0.58 -17.18 -13.15
C ARG A 99 0.59 -17.51 -14.07
N LYS A 100 1.43 -16.51 -14.39
CA LYS A 100 2.60 -16.64 -15.27
C LYS A 100 3.92 -16.76 -14.52
N PHE A 101 3.90 -16.80 -13.19
CA PHE A 101 5.11 -16.67 -12.36
C PHE A 101 6.17 -17.72 -12.69
N GLU A 102 5.77 -18.98 -12.92
CA GLU A 102 6.71 -20.04 -13.30
C GLU A 102 7.38 -19.78 -14.66
N GLU A 103 6.67 -19.14 -15.60
CA GLU A 103 7.18 -18.85 -16.94
C GLU A 103 8.30 -17.82 -16.92
N TYR A 104 8.31 -16.89 -15.97
CA TYR A 104 9.26 -15.75 -15.97
C TYR A 104 10.15 -15.65 -14.72
N SER A 105 9.88 -16.38 -13.64
CA SER A 105 10.63 -16.24 -12.37
C SER A 105 12.12 -16.56 -12.49
N HIS A 106 12.53 -17.33 -13.51
CA HIS A 106 13.92 -17.61 -13.82
C HIS A 106 14.68 -16.36 -14.31
N VAL A 107 13.98 -15.38 -14.90
CA VAL A 107 14.59 -14.16 -15.47
C VAL A 107 15.23 -13.28 -14.41
N PHE A 108 14.70 -13.31 -13.18
CA PHE A 108 15.19 -12.48 -12.07
C PHE A 108 15.72 -13.30 -10.88
N HIS A 109 15.94 -14.60 -11.02
CA HIS A 109 16.36 -15.46 -9.91
C HIS A 109 17.67 -14.99 -9.25
N ASP A 110 18.59 -14.42 -10.03
CA ASP A 110 19.87 -13.89 -9.54
C ASP A 110 19.75 -12.48 -8.96
N ASN A 111 18.59 -11.83 -9.07
CA ASN A 111 18.33 -10.49 -8.56
C ASN A 111 17.58 -10.57 -7.22
N LEU A 112 18.33 -10.50 -6.12
CA LEU A 112 17.78 -10.58 -4.76
C LEU A 112 16.69 -9.54 -4.48
N PHE A 113 16.84 -8.31 -5.00
CA PHE A 113 15.82 -7.28 -4.84
C PHE A 113 14.50 -7.70 -5.49
N MET A 114 14.55 -8.18 -6.73
CA MET A 114 13.34 -8.62 -7.44
C MET A 114 12.72 -9.87 -6.81
N VAL A 115 13.53 -10.87 -6.45
CA VAL A 115 13.05 -12.10 -5.78
C VAL A 115 12.36 -11.74 -4.46
N SER A 116 12.99 -10.92 -3.62
CA SER A 116 12.43 -10.53 -2.33
C SER A 116 11.17 -9.67 -2.47
N LEU A 117 11.12 -8.77 -3.46
CA LEU A 117 9.95 -7.93 -3.74
C LEU A 117 8.75 -8.77 -4.18
N HIS A 118 8.94 -9.67 -5.16
CA HIS A 118 7.88 -10.59 -5.60
C HIS A 118 7.39 -11.42 -4.41
N PHE A 119 8.31 -12.07 -3.69
CA PHE A 119 7.96 -12.90 -2.55
C PHE A 119 7.13 -12.15 -1.52
N ARG A 120 7.57 -10.94 -1.13
CA ARG A 120 6.88 -10.13 -0.13
C ARG A 120 5.49 -9.72 -0.60
N VAL A 121 5.39 -9.10 -1.78
CA VAL A 121 4.12 -8.56 -2.29
C VAL A 121 3.10 -9.69 -2.47
N PHE A 122 3.46 -10.78 -3.16
CA PHE A 122 2.54 -11.90 -3.36
C PHE A 122 2.06 -12.51 -2.04
N ARG A 123 2.95 -12.69 -1.05
CA ARG A 123 2.56 -13.24 0.26
C ARG A 123 1.68 -12.27 1.06
N GLN A 124 1.90 -10.96 0.97
CA GLN A 124 1.03 -9.95 1.59
C GLN A 124 -0.39 -9.99 1.03
N HIS A 125 -0.53 -10.29 -0.27
CA HIS A 125 -1.81 -10.44 -0.95
C HIS A 125 -2.38 -11.88 -0.91
N GLY A 126 -1.78 -12.78 -0.12
CA GLY A 126 -2.33 -14.11 0.15
C GLY A 126 -1.98 -15.19 -0.87
N TYR A 127 -1.09 -14.92 -1.84
CA TYR A 127 -0.62 -15.93 -2.79
C TYR A 127 0.40 -16.87 -2.15
N ASP A 128 0.26 -18.17 -2.43
CA ASP A 128 1.16 -19.19 -1.91
C ASP A 128 2.42 -19.33 -2.79
N LEU A 129 3.42 -18.50 -2.50
CA LEU A 129 4.76 -18.68 -3.05
C LEU A 129 5.59 -19.60 -2.16
N SER A 130 6.14 -20.65 -2.80
CA SER A 130 7.11 -21.53 -2.14
C SER A 130 8.34 -20.74 -1.70
N THR A 131 8.84 -21.02 -0.50
CA THR A 131 10.13 -20.50 -0.01
C THR A 131 11.34 -21.21 -0.65
N GLY A 132 11.11 -22.05 -1.66
CA GLY A 132 12.09 -22.95 -2.26
C GLY A 132 12.25 -24.24 -1.47
N LYS A 133 12.37 -25.38 -2.16
CA LYS A 133 12.96 -26.59 -1.57
C LYS A 133 14.46 -26.35 -1.49
N CYS A 134 15.02 -26.36 -0.28
CA CYS A 134 16.46 -26.44 -0.10
C CYS A 134 17.01 -27.64 -0.89
N PRO A 135 17.98 -27.46 -1.82
CA PRO A 135 18.59 -28.58 -2.55
C PRO A 135 19.60 -29.38 -1.69
N PHE A 136 19.63 -29.16 -0.38
CA PHE A 136 20.45 -29.89 0.58
C PHE A 136 19.55 -30.74 1.48
N ASN A 137 19.08 -31.87 0.96
CA ASN A 137 18.68 -33.04 1.74
C ASN A 137 18.84 -34.31 0.89
#